data_AF-A0A227JDZ6-F1
#
_entry.id   AF-A0A227JDZ6-F1
#
_cell.length_a   1.000
_cell.length_b   1.000
_cell.length_c   1.000
_cell.angle_alpha   90.00
_cell.angle_beta   90.00
_cell.angle_gamma   90.00
#
_symmetry.space_group_name_H-M   'P 1'
#
loop_
_entity.id
_entity.type
_entity.pdbx_description
1 polymer ?
#
loop_
_entity_poly.entity_id
_entity_poly.type
_entity_poly.pdbx_seq_one_letter_code
_entity_poly.pdbx_strand_id
1 'polypeptide(L)'
;MNYDIFNGDADGIIALLQLRLADPIDSQLITGVKRDIKLVEKVDVQAGDELTVLDISMEKNMAGLEQALAQGAHVFYADHHKAGDIPQHGNLDAHIDLDANMCTALIVDKLLEGRFHTWAITAAYGDNLIAKADVLADQAGLNNEQKAQLKELGTLINYNGYGSKVDDLHFHPADLYRALVQYISPFEVIEDKASTYYQLQSAYQQDMDAAQAVPATHESDTLKLFELPNTAASRRISGVYGNWLANQNPDSAHAVLTENADGTYTVSLRAPLN
;
A
#
# COMPACT_ATOMS: atom_id res chain seq x y z
N MET A 1 25.35 0.16 -6.48
CA MET A 1 24.21 1.11 -6.47
C MET A 1 23.16 0.55 -5.54
N ASN A 2 22.35 1.39 -4.90
CA ASN A 2 21.22 0.93 -4.09
C ASN A 2 19.91 1.22 -4.82
N TYR A 3 19.00 0.26 -4.83
CA TYR A 3 17.67 0.39 -5.39
C TYR A 3 16.63 0.07 -4.32
N ASP A 4 15.68 0.97 -4.13
CA ASP A 4 14.49 0.69 -3.34
C ASP A 4 13.32 0.49 -4.29
N ILE A 5 12.84 -0.75 -4.35
CA ILE A 5 11.81 -1.23 -5.28
C ILE A 5 10.58 -1.59 -4.47
N PHE A 6 9.54 -0.77 -4.53
CA PHE A 6 8.41 -0.88 -3.59
C PHE A 6 7.07 -0.51 -4.22
N ASN A 7 6.01 -1.14 -3.71
CA ASN A 7 4.65 -0.79 -4.08
C ASN A 7 4.31 0.66 -3.67
N GLY A 8 3.51 1.35 -4.49
CA GLY A 8 3.18 2.76 -4.26
C GLY A 8 1.97 3.00 -3.35
N ASP A 9 1.55 1.99 -2.60
CA ASP A 9 0.49 2.08 -1.61
C ASP A 9 1.04 2.32 -0.19
N ALA A 10 0.17 2.22 0.82
CA ALA A 10 0.58 2.42 2.20
C ALA A 10 1.58 1.37 2.69
N ASP A 11 1.43 0.10 2.31
CA ASP A 11 2.25 -0.98 2.84
C ASP A 11 3.68 -0.90 2.30
N GLY A 12 3.84 -0.77 0.97
CA GLY A 12 5.15 -0.58 0.34
C GLY A 12 5.86 0.70 0.77
N ILE A 13 5.17 1.85 0.79
CA ILE A 13 5.77 3.14 1.19
C ILE A 13 6.23 3.08 2.65
N ILE A 14 5.37 2.58 3.56
CA ILE A 14 5.67 2.61 4.99
C ILE A 14 6.70 1.55 5.36
N ALA A 15 6.72 0.39 4.70
CA ALA A 15 7.80 -0.60 4.84
C ALA A 15 9.16 0.05 4.53
N LEU A 16 9.27 0.77 3.40
CA LEU A 16 10.50 1.44 3.04
C LEU A 16 10.87 2.56 4.02
N LEU A 17 9.88 3.37 4.40
CA LEU A 17 10.05 4.46 5.37
C LEU A 17 10.67 3.95 6.67
N GLN A 18 10.16 2.84 7.22
CA GLN A 18 10.70 2.25 8.45
C GLN A 18 12.17 1.85 8.30
N LEU A 19 12.52 1.17 7.20
CA LEU A 19 13.91 0.78 6.91
C LEU A 19 14.83 2.00 6.80
N ARG A 20 14.39 3.05 6.11
CA ARG A 20 15.22 4.23 5.83
C ARG A 20 15.31 5.21 7.01
N LEU A 21 14.34 5.18 7.92
CA LEU A 21 14.48 5.80 9.24
C LEU A 21 15.48 5.04 10.14
N ALA A 22 15.55 3.70 10.03
CA ALA A 22 16.52 2.89 10.79
C ALA A 22 17.93 3.05 10.24
N ASP A 23 18.07 2.96 8.92
CA ASP A 23 19.31 2.96 8.15
C ASP A 23 19.15 3.81 6.88
N PRO A 24 19.49 5.11 6.95
CA PRO A 24 19.41 6.02 5.82
C PRO A 24 20.38 5.63 4.72
N ILE A 25 19.84 5.37 3.52
CA ILE A 25 20.61 5.01 2.33
C ILE A 25 20.20 5.93 1.18
N ASP A 26 21.17 6.37 0.39
CA ASP A 26 20.91 6.99 -0.91
C ASP A 26 20.65 5.90 -1.94
N SER A 27 19.45 5.91 -2.51
CA SER A 27 18.93 4.86 -3.38
C SER A 27 18.13 5.44 -4.53
N GLN A 28 18.10 4.70 -5.64
CA GLN A 28 17.16 4.96 -6.71
C GLN A 28 15.81 4.34 -6.35
N LEU A 29 14.77 5.18 -6.29
CA LEU A 29 13.41 4.75 -5.97
C LEU A 29 12.69 4.24 -7.24
N ILE A 30 12.23 2.99 -7.21
CA ILE A 30 11.50 2.32 -8.29
C ILE A 30 10.11 1.94 -7.76
N THR A 31 9.09 2.67 -8.19
CA THR A 31 7.71 2.53 -7.69
C THR A 31 6.70 3.04 -8.71
N GLY A 32 5.42 2.72 -8.52
CA GLY A 32 4.33 3.06 -9.43
C GLY A 32 2.97 2.98 -8.72
N VAL A 33 1.86 2.99 -9.48
CA VAL A 33 0.52 2.75 -8.91
C VAL A 33 0.46 1.41 -8.17
N LYS A 34 -0.52 1.22 -7.28
CA LYS A 34 -0.72 -0.03 -6.50
C LYS A 34 -0.77 -1.31 -7.36
N ARG A 35 -1.21 -1.19 -8.62
CA ARG A 35 -1.33 -2.32 -9.56
C ARG A 35 -0.07 -2.57 -10.39
N ASP A 36 0.94 -1.72 -10.30
CA ASP A 36 2.21 -1.85 -11.00
C ASP A 36 3.16 -2.75 -10.19
N ILE A 37 2.94 -4.06 -10.32
CA ILE A 37 3.55 -5.08 -9.46
C ILE A 37 4.76 -5.79 -10.08
N LYS A 38 5.23 -5.37 -11.26
CA LYS A 38 6.41 -5.93 -11.95
C LYS A 38 7.53 -4.91 -12.01
N LEU A 39 8.09 -4.60 -10.85
CA LEU A 39 9.04 -3.49 -10.70
C LEU A 39 10.49 -3.93 -10.78
N VAL A 40 10.82 -5.17 -10.40
CA VAL A 40 12.22 -5.65 -10.37
C VAL A 40 12.82 -5.67 -11.78
N GLU A 41 12.04 -6.03 -12.80
CA GLU A 41 12.49 -6.06 -14.20
C GLU A 41 12.79 -4.68 -14.80
N LYS A 42 12.46 -3.59 -14.10
CA LYS A 42 12.72 -2.21 -14.56
C LYS A 42 14.13 -1.72 -14.23
N VAL A 43 14.91 -2.50 -13.50
CA VAL A 43 16.25 -2.12 -13.03
C VAL A 43 17.31 -2.88 -13.82
N ASP A 44 18.24 -2.14 -14.39
CA ASP A 44 19.45 -2.70 -15.01
C ASP A 44 20.55 -2.83 -13.95
N VAL A 45 20.56 -3.98 -13.28
CA VAL A 45 21.44 -4.28 -12.14
C VAL A 45 22.84 -4.70 -12.60
N GLN A 46 23.84 -4.34 -11.81
CA GLN A 46 25.23 -4.77 -11.97
C GLN A 46 25.68 -5.60 -10.76
N ALA A 47 26.82 -6.30 -10.91
CA ALA A 47 27.40 -7.07 -9.82
C ALA A 47 27.72 -6.17 -8.61
N GLY A 48 27.27 -6.57 -7.42
CA GLY A 48 27.44 -5.81 -6.18
C GLY A 48 26.44 -4.67 -5.97
N ASP A 49 25.41 -4.53 -6.81
CA ASP A 49 24.27 -3.67 -6.50
C ASP A 49 23.41 -4.27 -5.38
N GLU A 50 22.78 -3.40 -4.59
CA GLU A 50 21.91 -3.75 -3.46
C GLU A 50 20.46 -3.39 -3.81
N LEU A 51 19.56 -4.37 -3.75
CA LEU A 51 18.13 -4.19 -4.03
C LEU A 51 17.35 -4.44 -2.75
N THR A 52 16.55 -3.46 -2.33
CA THR A 52 15.51 -3.64 -1.31
C THR A 52 14.17 -3.73 -2.02
N VAL A 53 13.53 -4.91 -2.00
CA VAL A 53 12.27 -5.18 -2.67
C VAL A 53 11.15 -5.37 -1.64
N LEU A 54 10.09 -4.57 -1.75
CA LEU A 54 9.04 -4.47 -0.74
C LEU A 54 7.65 -4.50 -1.36
N ASP A 55 6.78 -5.32 -0.77
CA ASP A 55 5.33 -5.33 -1.02
C ASP A 55 4.91 -5.55 -2.50
N ILE A 56 5.72 -6.31 -3.21
CA ILE A 56 5.37 -6.80 -4.54
C ILE A 56 5.61 -8.30 -4.56
N SER A 57 4.68 -9.04 -5.15
CA SER A 57 4.74 -10.50 -5.20
C SER A 57 6.05 -11.00 -5.83
N MET A 58 6.79 -11.83 -5.10
CA MET A 58 7.97 -12.51 -5.64
C MET A 58 7.60 -13.41 -6.82
N GLU A 59 6.43 -14.08 -6.80
CA GLU A 59 5.95 -14.88 -7.94
C GLU A 59 5.85 -14.03 -9.22
N LYS A 60 5.39 -12.78 -9.10
CA LYS A 60 5.25 -11.88 -10.26
C LYS A 60 6.56 -11.24 -10.71
N ASN A 61 7.56 -11.22 -9.83
CA ASN A 61 8.88 -10.62 -10.08
C ASN A 61 10.00 -11.66 -10.26
N MET A 62 9.67 -12.96 -10.29
CA MET A 62 10.66 -14.04 -10.28
C MET A 62 11.72 -13.90 -11.38
N ALA A 63 11.30 -13.58 -12.60
CA ALA A 63 12.23 -13.41 -13.72
C ALA A 63 13.24 -12.27 -13.48
N GLY A 64 12.79 -11.13 -12.95
CA GLY A 64 13.67 -10.01 -12.58
C GLY A 64 14.58 -10.35 -11.41
N LEU A 65 14.06 -11.07 -10.42
CA LEU A 65 14.83 -11.53 -9.26
C LEU A 65 15.96 -12.49 -9.66
N GLU A 66 15.64 -13.53 -10.45
CA GLU A 66 16.63 -14.49 -10.94
C GLU A 66 17.71 -13.80 -11.78
N GLN A 67 17.32 -12.86 -12.63
CA GLN A 67 18.26 -12.07 -13.42
C GLN A 67 19.18 -11.22 -12.53
N ALA A 68 18.65 -10.57 -11.49
CA ALA A 68 19.45 -9.77 -10.57
C ALA A 68 20.45 -10.61 -9.79
N LEU A 69 20.01 -11.75 -9.25
CA LEU A 69 20.87 -12.69 -8.53
C LEU A 69 21.96 -13.28 -9.44
N ALA A 70 21.62 -13.65 -10.68
CA ALA A 70 22.58 -14.18 -11.65
C ALA A 70 23.66 -13.16 -12.05
N GLN A 71 23.33 -11.86 -12.01
CA GLN A 71 24.28 -10.77 -12.24
C GLN A 71 25.13 -10.45 -11.00
N GLY A 72 24.88 -11.11 -9.87
CA GLY A 72 25.64 -10.93 -8.64
C GLY A 72 25.19 -9.75 -7.79
N ALA A 73 23.94 -9.29 -7.94
CA ALA A 73 23.33 -8.34 -7.02
C ALA A 73 22.98 -9.01 -5.68
N HIS A 74 22.88 -8.21 -4.63
CA HIS A 74 22.33 -8.56 -3.32
C HIS A 74 20.89 -8.09 -3.23
N VAL A 75 20.00 -8.95 -2.75
CA VAL A 75 18.57 -8.68 -2.74
C VAL A 75 18.01 -8.96 -1.35
N PHE A 76 17.56 -7.92 -0.68
CA PHE A 76 16.61 -8.02 0.43
C PHE A 76 15.19 -8.01 -0.13
N TYR A 77 14.37 -8.96 0.28
CA TYR A 77 13.00 -9.11 -0.20
C TYR A 77 12.05 -9.30 0.98
N ALA A 78 11.15 -8.36 1.24
CA ALA A 78 10.09 -8.54 2.23
C ALA A 78 8.72 -8.38 1.57
N ASP A 79 7.85 -9.38 1.73
CA ASP A 79 6.55 -9.41 1.08
C ASP A 79 5.61 -10.41 1.79
N HIS A 80 4.32 -10.15 1.71
CA HIS A 80 3.26 -11.00 2.25
C HIS A 80 2.41 -11.67 1.16
N HIS A 81 2.63 -11.34 -0.11
CA HIS A 81 1.98 -11.99 -1.24
C HIS A 81 2.62 -13.32 -1.60
N LYS A 82 1.97 -14.07 -2.51
CA LYS A 82 2.50 -15.33 -3.03
C LYS A 82 3.93 -15.16 -3.54
N ALA A 83 4.83 -15.98 -3.01
CA ALA A 83 6.24 -15.94 -3.41
C ALA A 83 6.61 -16.90 -4.56
N GLY A 84 5.83 -17.98 -4.75
CA GLY A 84 6.25 -19.07 -5.63
C GLY A 84 7.40 -19.88 -5.04
N ASP A 85 8.25 -20.47 -5.88
CA ASP A 85 9.44 -21.20 -5.46
C ASP A 85 10.59 -20.24 -5.16
N ILE A 86 10.90 -20.02 -3.88
CA ILE A 86 11.93 -19.06 -3.46
C ILE A 86 13.33 -19.57 -3.86
N PRO A 87 14.12 -18.81 -4.65
CA PRO A 87 15.45 -19.21 -5.08
C PRO A 87 16.39 -19.48 -3.91
N GLN A 88 17.13 -20.58 -3.96
CA GLN A 88 18.19 -20.87 -2.98
C GLN A 88 19.49 -20.20 -3.45
N HIS A 89 19.70 -18.94 -3.06
CA HIS A 89 20.86 -18.15 -3.50
C HIS A 89 21.48 -17.40 -2.33
N GLY A 90 22.82 -17.38 -2.24
CA GLY A 90 23.55 -16.77 -1.12
C GLY A 90 23.43 -15.24 -1.04
N ASN A 91 22.98 -14.60 -2.12
CA ASN A 91 22.74 -13.15 -2.19
C ASN A 91 21.27 -12.76 -2.01
N LEU A 92 20.38 -13.71 -1.69
CA LEU A 92 18.97 -13.44 -1.43
C LEU A 92 18.69 -13.54 0.06
N ASP A 93 18.21 -12.44 0.65
CA ASP A 93 17.63 -12.39 1.99
C ASP A 93 16.11 -12.22 1.87
N ALA A 94 15.36 -13.31 2.00
CA ALA A 94 13.91 -13.36 1.76
C ALA A 94 13.11 -13.49 3.06
N HIS A 95 12.26 -12.50 3.33
CA HIS A 95 11.35 -12.39 4.47
C HIS A 95 9.90 -12.46 3.99
N ILE A 96 9.38 -13.69 3.85
CA ILE A 96 8.04 -13.94 3.34
C ILE A 96 7.11 -14.44 4.45
N ASP A 97 5.98 -13.78 4.65
CA ASP A 97 4.96 -14.17 5.62
C ASP A 97 3.56 -14.05 4.99
N LEU A 98 2.96 -15.20 4.64
CA LEU A 98 1.68 -15.27 3.92
C LEU A 98 0.44 -15.26 4.83
N ASP A 99 0.61 -14.97 6.13
CA ASP A 99 -0.53 -14.89 7.05
C ASP A 99 -1.51 -13.78 6.60
N ALA A 100 -2.80 -14.09 6.62
CA ALA A 100 -3.85 -13.15 6.18
C ALA A 100 -3.95 -11.88 7.04
N ASN A 101 -3.32 -11.85 8.22
CA ASN A 101 -3.23 -10.69 9.11
C ASN A 101 -1.82 -10.07 9.13
N MET A 102 -1.04 -10.30 8.07
CA MET A 102 0.27 -9.69 7.86
C MET A 102 0.23 -8.73 6.68
N CYS A 103 1.03 -7.68 6.77
CA CYS A 103 1.43 -6.83 5.66
C CYS A 103 2.95 -6.63 5.73
N THR A 104 3.58 -6.20 4.64
CA THR A 104 5.03 -6.03 4.51
C THR A 104 5.60 -5.10 5.57
N ALA A 105 4.91 -4.01 5.89
CA ALA A 105 5.32 -3.07 6.94
C ALA A 105 5.36 -3.71 8.33
N LEU A 106 4.53 -4.71 8.63
CA LEU A 106 4.58 -5.49 9.87
C LEU A 106 5.73 -6.52 9.86
N ILE A 107 6.13 -7.03 8.69
CA ILE A 107 7.34 -7.84 8.55
C ILE A 107 8.58 -6.98 8.88
N VAL A 108 8.67 -5.79 8.29
CA VAL A 108 9.74 -4.82 8.56
C VAL A 108 9.75 -4.40 10.03
N ASP A 109 8.59 -4.15 10.63
CA ASP A 109 8.48 -3.80 12.05
C ASP A 109 9.07 -4.86 12.98
N LYS A 110 8.82 -6.16 12.70
CA LYS A 110 9.43 -7.27 13.42
C LYS A 110 10.95 -7.28 13.28
N LEU A 111 11.47 -7.05 12.07
CA LEU A 111 12.90 -7.00 11.78
C LEU A 111 13.61 -5.84 12.48
N LEU A 112 12.89 -4.72 12.66
CA LEU A 112 13.36 -3.54 13.37
C LEU A 112 13.00 -3.53 14.86
N GLU A 113 12.53 -4.66 15.40
CA GLU A 113 12.19 -4.84 16.82
C GLU A 113 11.19 -3.78 17.34
N GLY A 114 10.25 -3.33 16.51
CA GLY A 114 9.21 -2.37 16.91
C GLY A 114 9.68 -0.92 16.97
N ARG A 115 10.88 -0.58 16.46
CA ARG A 115 11.46 0.78 16.57
C ARG A 115 10.56 1.89 16.01
N PHE A 116 9.73 1.56 15.01
CA PHE A 116 8.79 2.49 14.36
C PHE A 116 7.36 1.95 14.35
N HIS A 117 6.97 1.25 15.42
CA HIS A 117 5.72 0.47 15.47
C HIS A 117 4.44 1.23 15.10
N THR A 118 4.35 2.53 15.39
CA THR A 118 3.20 3.36 15.00
C THR A 118 3.08 3.53 13.49
N TRP A 119 4.20 3.56 12.76
CA TRP A 119 4.19 3.51 11.29
C TRP A 119 3.66 2.15 10.81
N ALA A 120 4.12 1.04 11.38
CA ALA A 120 3.65 -0.29 11.03
C ALA A 120 2.14 -0.47 11.26
N ILE A 121 1.60 0.06 12.38
CA ILE A 121 0.16 0.10 12.66
C ILE A 121 -0.58 0.93 11.60
N THR A 122 -0.02 2.09 11.20
CA THR A 122 -0.58 2.94 10.14
C THR A 122 -0.69 2.18 8.81
N ALA A 123 0.34 1.43 8.45
CA ALA A 123 0.34 0.59 7.25
C ALA A 123 -0.73 -0.50 7.33
N ALA A 124 -0.83 -1.21 8.46
CA ALA A 124 -1.85 -2.24 8.66
C ALA A 124 -3.28 -1.68 8.50
N TYR A 125 -3.56 -0.46 8.98
CA TYR A 125 -4.84 0.19 8.69
C TYR A 125 -5.00 0.53 7.20
N GLY A 126 -3.95 1.04 6.55
CA GLY A 126 -3.94 1.33 5.12
C GLY A 126 -4.26 0.11 4.27
N ASP A 127 -3.73 -1.05 4.66
CA ASP A 127 -3.97 -2.35 4.04
C ASP A 127 -5.29 -3.02 4.45
N ASN A 128 -6.15 -2.26 5.14
CA ASN A 128 -7.48 -2.69 5.56
C ASN A 128 -7.46 -3.87 6.57
N LEU A 129 -6.36 -4.07 7.29
CA LEU A 129 -6.23 -5.03 8.40
C LEU A 129 -6.73 -4.42 9.72
N ILE A 130 -7.96 -3.89 9.72
CA ILE A 130 -8.48 -3.05 10.81
C ILE A 130 -8.41 -3.72 12.18
N ALA A 131 -8.89 -4.96 12.30
CA ALA A 131 -8.88 -5.68 13.57
C ALA A 131 -7.47 -5.95 14.09
N LYS A 132 -6.52 -6.25 13.18
CA LYS A 132 -5.11 -6.45 13.53
C LYS A 132 -4.47 -5.16 14.02
N ALA A 133 -4.69 -4.06 13.30
CA ALA A 133 -4.18 -2.74 13.65
C ALA A 133 -4.75 -2.26 15.00
N ASP A 134 -6.03 -2.49 15.28
CA ASP A 134 -6.65 -2.16 16.57
C ASP A 134 -5.97 -2.90 17.73
N VAL A 135 -5.73 -4.22 17.58
CA VAL A 135 -5.03 -5.03 18.59
C VAL A 135 -3.61 -4.53 18.83
N LEU A 136 -2.86 -4.22 17.78
CA LEU A 136 -1.50 -3.69 17.90
C LEU A 136 -1.50 -2.31 18.56
N ALA A 137 -2.43 -1.44 18.20
CA ALA A 137 -2.59 -0.13 18.80
C ALA A 137 -2.94 -0.20 20.28
N ASP A 138 -3.82 -1.14 20.68
CA ASP A 138 -4.13 -1.41 22.10
C ASP A 138 -2.88 -1.86 22.87
N GLN A 139 -2.10 -2.77 22.29
CA GLN A 139 -0.85 -3.26 22.90
C GLN A 139 0.20 -2.14 23.04
N ALA A 140 0.22 -1.20 22.11
CA ALA A 140 1.05 -0.01 22.15
C ALA A 140 0.52 1.09 23.10
N GLY A 141 -0.65 0.88 23.73
CA GLY A 141 -1.25 1.83 24.66
C GLY A 141 -1.87 3.07 23.99
N LEU A 142 -2.21 2.99 22.71
CA LEU A 142 -2.82 4.10 21.96
C LEU A 142 -4.30 4.25 22.31
N ASN A 143 -4.72 5.50 22.48
CA ASN A 143 -6.13 5.82 22.72
C ASN A 143 -6.95 5.82 21.40
N ASN A 144 -8.26 5.96 21.51
CA ASN A 144 -9.17 5.93 20.35
C ASN A 144 -8.93 7.06 19.33
N GLU A 145 -8.52 8.25 19.79
CA GLU A 145 -8.20 9.38 18.91
C GLU A 145 -6.95 9.07 18.09
N GLN A 146 -5.91 8.53 18.73
CA GLN A 146 -4.69 8.09 18.06
C GLN A 146 -4.95 6.96 17.07
N LYS A 147 -5.77 5.96 17.43
CA LYS A 147 -6.19 4.91 16.48
C LYS A 147 -6.88 5.49 15.25
N ALA A 148 -7.80 6.44 15.45
CA ALA A 148 -8.50 7.09 14.36
C ALA A 148 -7.54 7.87 13.45
N GLN A 149 -6.58 8.59 14.04
CA GLN A 149 -5.53 9.31 13.32
C GLN A 149 -4.65 8.38 12.46
N LEU A 150 -4.14 7.28 13.03
CA LEU A 150 -3.34 6.31 12.26
C LEU A 150 -4.16 5.64 11.16
N LYS A 151 -5.43 5.32 11.45
CA LYS A 151 -6.35 4.73 10.47
C LYS A 151 -6.61 5.66 9.29
N GLU A 152 -6.85 6.93 9.57
CA GLU A 152 -7.05 7.95 8.55
C GLU A 152 -5.79 8.11 7.70
N LEU A 153 -4.63 8.35 8.32
CA LEU A 153 -3.37 8.50 7.58
C LEU A 153 -3.05 7.28 6.71
N GLY A 154 -3.18 6.06 7.24
CA GLY A 154 -2.97 4.84 6.47
C GLY A 154 -3.92 4.72 5.28
N THR A 155 -5.20 5.06 5.49
CA THR A 155 -6.20 5.08 4.42
C THR A 155 -5.85 6.10 3.33
N LEU A 156 -5.38 7.30 3.71
CA LEU A 156 -5.02 8.36 2.78
C LEU A 156 -3.78 8.03 1.94
N ILE A 157 -2.76 7.41 2.54
CA ILE A 157 -1.57 6.95 1.81
C ILE A 157 -1.96 5.83 0.83
N ASN A 158 -2.78 4.85 1.26
CA ASN A 158 -3.25 3.79 0.37
C ASN A 158 -4.13 4.34 -0.76
N TYR A 159 -5.02 5.29 -0.45
CA TYR A 159 -5.85 6.01 -1.42
C TYR A 159 -5.01 6.66 -2.52
N ASN A 160 -3.88 7.29 -2.17
CA ASN A 160 -2.97 7.87 -3.17
C ASN A 160 -2.49 6.81 -4.16
N GLY A 161 -2.17 5.59 -3.71
CA GLY A 161 -1.66 4.51 -4.55
C GLY A 161 -2.63 3.99 -5.63
N TYR A 162 -3.93 4.25 -5.52
CA TYR A 162 -4.90 3.78 -6.50
C TYR A 162 -4.91 4.66 -7.76
N GLY A 163 -4.76 4.05 -8.93
CA GLY A 163 -4.82 4.75 -10.22
C GLY A 163 -4.60 3.77 -11.35
N SER A 164 -4.88 4.18 -12.59
CA SER A 164 -4.50 3.37 -13.77
C SER A 164 -3.09 3.72 -14.27
N LYS A 165 -2.62 4.92 -13.95
CA LYS A 165 -1.31 5.47 -14.28
C LYS A 165 -0.88 6.48 -13.23
N VAL A 166 0.40 6.86 -13.24
CA VAL A 166 0.95 7.77 -12.23
C VAL A 166 0.27 9.15 -12.22
N ASP A 167 -0.13 9.66 -13.40
CA ASP A 167 -0.83 10.95 -13.48
C ASP A 167 -2.22 10.95 -12.82
N ASP A 168 -2.78 9.78 -12.49
CA ASP A 168 -4.05 9.70 -11.78
C ASP A 168 -3.87 9.96 -10.27
N LEU A 169 -2.67 9.81 -9.69
CA LEU A 169 -2.42 10.01 -8.25
C LEU A 169 -2.30 11.50 -7.90
N HIS A 170 -2.45 11.83 -6.62
CA HIS A 170 -2.14 13.18 -6.11
C HIS A 170 -0.65 13.41 -5.94
N PHE A 171 0.08 12.35 -5.59
CA PHE A 171 1.52 12.33 -5.48
C PHE A 171 2.10 11.11 -6.20
N HIS A 172 3.22 11.31 -6.88
CA HIS A 172 4.07 10.18 -7.25
C HIS A 172 4.49 9.46 -5.96
N PRO A 173 4.44 8.11 -5.87
CA PRO A 173 4.71 7.41 -4.60
C PRO A 173 6.11 7.65 -4.04
N ALA A 174 7.12 7.76 -4.91
CA ALA A 174 8.47 8.18 -4.53
C ALA A 174 8.51 9.56 -3.84
N ASP A 175 7.72 10.53 -4.30
CA ASP A 175 7.69 11.88 -3.70
C ASP A 175 6.88 11.87 -2.39
N LEU A 176 5.82 11.07 -2.32
CA LEU A 176 5.09 10.85 -1.07
C LEU A 176 5.98 10.21 0.00
N TYR A 177 6.73 9.16 -0.35
CA TYR A 177 7.74 8.56 0.52
C TYR A 177 8.75 9.61 1.02
N ARG A 178 9.34 10.40 0.12
CA ARG A 178 10.32 11.44 0.49
C ARG A 178 9.76 12.50 1.43
N ALA A 179 8.49 12.85 1.26
CA ALA A 179 7.80 13.76 2.16
C ALA A 179 7.58 13.13 3.54
N LEU A 180 7.21 11.85 3.60
CA LEU A 180 6.88 11.15 4.85
C LEU A 180 8.11 10.70 5.66
N VAL A 181 9.21 10.31 5.01
CA VAL A 181 10.42 9.80 5.70
C VAL A 181 11.13 10.86 6.55
N GLN A 182 10.74 12.12 6.44
CA GLN A 182 11.21 13.22 7.30
C GLN A 182 10.66 13.11 8.73
N TYR A 183 9.57 12.35 8.94
CA TYR A 183 8.85 12.26 10.20
C TYR A 183 9.11 10.92 10.88
N ILE A 184 9.59 10.96 12.12
CA ILE A 184 9.91 9.74 12.90
C ILE A 184 8.61 9.02 13.29
N SER A 185 7.54 9.79 13.50
CA SER A 185 6.23 9.30 13.92
C SER A 185 5.13 9.78 12.98
N PRO A 186 4.13 8.93 12.66
CA PRO A 186 2.97 9.33 11.86
C PRO A 186 2.18 10.49 12.50
N PHE A 187 2.22 10.63 13.83
CA PHE A 187 1.57 11.75 14.51
C PHE A 187 2.19 13.10 14.15
N GLU A 188 3.50 13.16 13.89
CA GLU A 188 4.19 14.39 13.47
C GLU A 188 3.70 14.87 12.10
N VAL A 189 3.40 13.93 11.20
CA VAL A 189 2.79 14.23 9.89
C VAL A 189 1.42 14.90 10.07
N ILE A 190 0.62 14.39 11.00
CA ILE A 190 -0.75 14.86 11.25
C ILE A 190 -0.73 16.24 11.94
N GLU A 191 0.22 16.47 12.84
CA GLU A 191 0.40 17.76 13.52
C GLU A 191 0.87 18.86 12.56
N ASP A 192 1.72 18.53 11.59
CA ASP A 192 2.24 19.47 10.60
C ASP A 192 1.19 19.85 9.54
N LYS A 193 0.70 21.09 9.61
CA LYS A 193 -0.28 21.64 8.68
C LYS A 193 0.22 21.79 7.24
N ALA A 194 1.53 21.74 7.02
CA ALA A 194 2.14 21.80 5.70
C ALA A 194 2.41 20.41 5.11
N SER A 195 2.16 19.32 5.86
CA SER A 195 2.40 17.97 5.38
C SER A 195 1.43 17.56 4.26
N THR A 196 1.76 16.46 3.58
CA THR A 196 0.92 15.87 2.53
C THR A 196 -0.43 15.36 3.06
N TYR A 197 -0.58 15.19 4.38
CA TYR A 197 -1.80 14.70 5.04
C TYR A 197 -3.02 15.52 4.66
N TYR A 198 -2.98 16.84 4.83
CA TYR A 198 -4.16 17.70 4.60
C TYR A 198 -4.54 17.81 3.13
N GLN A 199 -3.56 17.73 2.22
CA GLN A 199 -3.84 17.67 0.78
C GLN A 199 -4.54 16.36 0.41
N LEU A 200 -4.03 15.22 0.90
CA LEU A 200 -4.67 13.92 0.69
C LEU A 200 -6.05 13.85 1.33
N GLN A 201 -6.21 14.37 2.55
CA GLN A 201 -7.47 14.37 3.28
C GLN A 201 -8.57 15.12 2.52
N SER A 202 -8.28 16.33 2.05
CA SER A 202 -9.24 17.14 1.27
C SER A 202 -9.62 16.46 -0.04
N ALA A 203 -8.63 15.90 -0.76
CA ALA A 203 -8.89 15.24 -2.03
C ALA A 203 -9.66 13.92 -1.88
N TYR A 204 -9.32 13.14 -0.84
CA TYR A 204 -10.06 11.94 -0.48
C TYR A 204 -11.53 12.25 -0.17
N GLN A 205 -11.80 13.29 0.62
CA GLN A 205 -13.18 13.67 0.95
C GLN A 205 -13.97 14.05 -0.31
N GLN A 206 -13.37 14.83 -1.23
CA GLN A 206 -14.01 15.21 -2.48
C GLN A 206 -14.35 13.99 -3.35
N ASP A 207 -13.40 13.06 -3.50
CA ASP A 207 -13.60 11.85 -4.29
C ASP A 207 -14.63 10.91 -3.62
N MET A 208 -14.63 10.83 -2.29
CA MET A 208 -15.59 10.03 -1.52
C MET A 208 -17.01 10.59 -1.60
N ASP A 209 -17.18 11.91 -1.49
CA ASP A 209 -18.48 12.58 -1.66
C ASP A 209 -19.03 12.34 -3.07
N ALA A 210 -18.16 12.42 -4.09
CA ALA A 210 -18.53 12.12 -5.47
C ALA A 210 -18.96 10.66 -5.65
N ALA A 211 -18.26 9.70 -5.04
CA ALA A 211 -18.60 8.29 -5.09
C ALA A 211 -19.93 7.99 -4.37
N GLN A 212 -20.16 8.57 -3.19
CA GLN A 212 -21.39 8.37 -2.41
C GLN A 212 -22.62 9.00 -3.05
N ALA A 213 -22.44 10.03 -3.89
CA ALA A 213 -23.52 10.62 -4.67
C ALA A 213 -24.02 9.73 -5.82
N VAL A 214 -23.27 8.68 -6.18
CA VAL A 214 -23.67 7.73 -7.22
C VAL A 214 -24.66 6.71 -6.65
N PRO A 215 -25.89 6.60 -7.19
CA PRO A 215 -26.83 5.58 -6.74
C PRO A 215 -26.36 4.19 -7.14
N ALA A 216 -26.71 3.19 -6.34
CA ALA A 216 -26.47 1.80 -6.70
C ALA A 216 -27.23 1.44 -7.99
N THR A 217 -26.52 0.83 -8.95
CA THR A 217 -27.14 0.28 -10.17
C THR A 217 -27.87 -1.03 -9.89
N HIS A 218 -27.49 -1.73 -8.81
CA HIS A 218 -28.19 -2.86 -8.25
C HIS A 218 -28.08 -2.85 -6.72
N GLU A 219 -29.18 -3.15 -6.04
CA GLU A 219 -29.22 -3.29 -4.58
C GLU A 219 -30.13 -4.46 -4.20
N SER A 220 -29.59 -5.36 -3.38
CA SER A 220 -30.28 -6.49 -2.77
C SER A 220 -29.69 -6.76 -1.39
N ASP A 221 -30.29 -7.70 -0.64
CA ASP A 221 -29.81 -8.11 0.68
C ASP A 221 -28.37 -8.68 0.64
N THR A 222 -27.93 -9.20 -0.51
CA THR A 222 -26.64 -9.89 -0.65
C THR A 222 -25.61 -9.15 -1.48
N LEU A 223 -26.01 -8.14 -2.26
CA LEU A 223 -25.13 -7.44 -3.20
C LEU A 223 -25.56 -5.99 -3.42
N LYS A 224 -24.60 -5.06 -3.33
CA LYS A 224 -24.71 -3.71 -3.89
C LYS A 224 -23.69 -3.49 -5.02
N LEU A 225 -24.16 -2.91 -6.12
CA LEU A 225 -23.37 -2.60 -7.31
C LEU A 225 -23.39 -1.10 -7.57
N PHE A 226 -22.22 -0.51 -7.78
CA PHE A 226 -22.06 0.90 -8.12
C PHE A 226 -21.26 1.00 -9.40
N GLU A 227 -21.61 1.96 -10.28
CA GLU A 227 -20.89 2.22 -11.52
C GLU A 227 -20.37 3.66 -11.51
N LEU A 228 -19.06 3.81 -11.36
CA LEU A 228 -18.37 5.09 -11.33
C LEU A 228 -17.90 5.48 -12.73
N PRO A 229 -17.99 6.78 -13.10
CA PRO A 229 -17.61 7.25 -14.44
C PRO A 229 -16.10 7.13 -14.67
N ASN A 230 -15.67 7.15 -15.92
CA ASN A 230 -14.26 7.15 -16.31
C ASN A 230 -13.53 8.46 -15.92
N THR A 231 -13.12 8.56 -14.66
CA THR A 231 -12.36 9.71 -14.13
C THR A 231 -11.21 9.24 -13.24
N ALA A 232 -10.17 10.09 -13.08
CA ALA A 232 -9.08 9.80 -12.14
C ALA A 232 -9.60 9.63 -10.70
N ALA A 233 -10.60 10.43 -10.30
CA ALA A 233 -11.26 10.33 -9.00
C ALA A 233 -11.88 8.94 -8.78
N SER A 234 -12.65 8.44 -9.74
CA SER A 234 -13.25 7.10 -9.68
C SER A 234 -12.18 6.01 -9.53
N ARG A 235 -11.08 6.12 -10.28
CA ARG A 235 -9.98 5.13 -10.26
C ARG A 235 -9.25 5.12 -8.92
N ARG A 236 -9.02 6.29 -8.32
CA ARG A 236 -8.42 6.41 -6.97
C ARG A 236 -9.36 5.86 -5.90
N ILE A 237 -10.64 6.24 -5.94
CA ILE A 237 -11.56 5.99 -4.83
C ILE A 237 -12.17 4.58 -4.84
N SER A 238 -12.26 3.93 -6.00
CA SER A 238 -12.97 2.64 -6.16
C SER A 238 -12.55 1.56 -5.16
N GLY A 239 -11.24 1.44 -4.89
CA GLY A 239 -10.72 0.49 -3.90
C GLY A 239 -11.14 0.84 -2.47
N VAL A 240 -10.97 2.11 -2.08
CA VAL A 240 -11.26 2.57 -0.72
C VAL A 240 -12.76 2.66 -0.45
N TYR A 241 -13.56 3.08 -1.44
CA TYR A 241 -15.01 3.07 -1.37
C TYR A 241 -15.55 1.65 -1.20
N GLY A 242 -14.99 0.67 -1.93
CA GLY A 242 -15.31 -0.75 -1.74
C GLY A 242 -15.01 -1.24 -0.32
N ASN A 243 -13.85 -0.87 0.25
CA ASN A 243 -13.51 -1.18 1.65
C ASN A 243 -14.49 -0.52 2.63
N TRP A 244 -14.81 0.76 2.42
CA TRP A 244 -15.76 1.50 3.26
C TRP A 244 -17.14 0.82 3.26
N LEU A 245 -17.65 0.46 2.09
CA LEU A 245 -18.91 -0.25 1.93
C LEU A 245 -18.92 -1.59 2.68
N ALA A 246 -17.88 -2.42 2.51
CA ALA A 246 -17.76 -3.72 3.16
C ALA A 246 -17.69 -3.61 4.69
N ASN A 247 -17.00 -2.59 5.21
CA ASN A 247 -16.94 -2.33 6.66
C ASN A 247 -18.27 -1.79 7.22
N GLN A 248 -19.07 -1.08 6.43
CA GLN A 248 -20.39 -0.57 6.85
C GLN A 248 -21.48 -1.64 6.81
N ASN A 249 -21.44 -2.56 5.83
CA ASN A 249 -22.43 -3.64 5.69
C ASN A 249 -21.72 -5.01 5.55
N PRO A 250 -21.19 -5.58 6.65
CA PRO A 250 -20.29 -6.73 6.60
C PRO A 250 -20.95 -8.02 6.09
N ASP A 251 -22.28 -8.12 6.09
CA ASP A 251 -23.02 -9.31 5.65
C ASP A 251 -23.30 -9.34 4.15
N SER A 252 -22.92 -8.30 3.40
CA SER A 252 -23.23 -8.15 1.96
C SER A 252 -21.98 -7.96 1.10
N ALA A 253 -22.04 -8.48 -0.12
CA ALA A 253 -21.00 -8.22 -1.12
C ALA A 253 -21.17 -6.83 -1.71
N HIS A 254 -20.05 -6.21 -2.10
CA HIS A 254 -20.03 -4.90 -2.73
C HIS A 254 -19.15 -4.90 -3.96
N ALA A 255 -19.70 -4.45 -5.09
CA ALA A 255 -18.97 -4.32 -6.34
C ALA A 255 -19.00 -2.86 -6.81
N VAL A 256 -17.81 -2.30 -7.02
CA VAL A 256 -17.62 -0.97 -7.59
C VAL A 256 -16.99 -1.14 -8.96
N LEU A 257 -17.73 -0.79 -10.00
CA LEU A 257 -17.28 -0.75 -11.38
C LEU A 257 -16.72 0.63 -11.67
N THR A 258 -15.60 0.69 -12.36
CA THR A 258 -15.03 1.95 -12.85
C THR A 258 -14.82 1.82 -14.34
N GLU A 259 -15.48 2.67 -15.11
CA GLU A 259 -15.38 2.69 -16.57
C GLU A 259 -13.95 3.07 -17.02
N ASN A 260 -13.40 2.32 -17.97
CA ASN A 260 -12.11 2.53 -18.59
C ASN A 260 -12.25 3.33 -19.90
N ALA A 261 -11.15 3.84 -20.44
CA ALA A 261 -11.16 4.65 -21.67
C ALA A 261 -11.62 3.90 -22.93
N ASP A 262 -11.54 2.57 -22.94
CA ASP A 262 -11.95 1.70 -24.04
C ASP A 262 -13.38 1.16 -23.87
N GLY A 263 -14.15 1.64 -22.88
CA GLY A 263 -15.50 1.18 -22.57
C GLY A 263 -15.55 -0.15 -21.81
N THR A 264 -14.39 -0.71 -21.42
CA THR A 264 -14.35 -1.82 -20.45
C THR A 264 -14.48 -1.31 -19.02
N TYR A 265 -14.57 -2.21 -18.03
CA TYR A 265 -14.66 -1.83 -16.63
C TYR A 265 -13.57 -2.50 -15.81
N THR A 266 -13.01 -1.73 -14.86
CA THR A 266 -12.27 -2.29 -13.73
C THR A 266 -13.26 -2.59 -12.60
N VAL A 267 -13.26 -3.83 -12.11
CA VAL A 267 -14.17 -4.27 -11.04
C VAL A 267 -13.41 -4.40 -9.72
N SER A 268 -13.83 -3.64 -8.71
CA SER A 268 -13.41 -3.82 -7.32
C SER A 268 -14.53 -4.54 -6.56
N LEU A 269 -14.32 -5.82 -6.24
CA LEU A 269 -15.27 -6.64 -5.49
C LEU A 269 -14.79 -6.83 -4.06
N ARG A 270 -15.71 -6.75 -3.11
CA ARG A 270 -15.54 -7.20 -1.73
C ARG A 270 -16.58 -8.27 -1.43
N ALA A 271 -16.11 -9.41 -0.92
CA ALA A 271 -16.97 -10.43 -0.35
C ALA A 271 -17.49 -9.98 1.02
N PRO A 272 -18.58 -10.58 1.53
CA PRO A 272 -18.98 -10.43 2.92
C PRO A 272 -17.82 -10.74 3.87
N LEU A 273 -17.77 -10.03 5.00
CA LEU A 273 -16.79 -10.23 6.06
C LEU A 273 -17.24 -11.28 7.08
N ASN A 274 -18.55 -11.57 7.16
CA ASN A 274 -19.18 -12.51 8.09
C ASN A 274 -19.72 -13.77 7.39
#